data_AF-T1CT97-F1
#
_entry.id   AF-T1CT97-F1
#
_cell.length_a   1.000
_cell.length_b   1.000
_cell.length_c   1.000
_cell.angle_alpha   90.00
_cell.angle_beta   90.00
_cell.angle_gamma   90.00
#
_symmetry.space_group_name_H-M   'P 1'
#
loop_
_entity.id
_entity.type
_entity.pdbx_description
1 polymer ?
#
loop_
_entity_poly.entity_id
_entity_poly.type
_entity_poly.pdbx_seq_one_letter_code
_entity_poly.pdbx_strand_id
1 'polypeptide(L)' 'VATDLVIVGLTNKRALHRGALGEVQSGRSKVRITYQPTRDAAVKWIKANSTSGDVVLYENDLPDHYA' A
#
# COMPACT_ATOMS: atom_id res chain seq x y z
N VAL A 1 7.67 -11.27 -4.80
CA VAL A 1 7.43 -10.84 -3.40
C VAL A 1 7.38 -9.32 -3.39
N ALA A 2 6.38 -8.70 -2.75
CA ALA A 2 6.29 -7.25 -2.66
C ALA A 2 7.26 -6.67 -1.61
N THR A 3 7.92 -5.56 -1.92
CA THR A 3 8.85 -4.86 -1.02
C THR A 3 8.21 -3.66 -0.33
N ASP A 4 7.20 -3.06 -0.97
CA ASP A 4 6.54 -1.83 -0.53
C ASP A 4 5.02 -1.97 -0.59
N LEU A 5 4.34 -1.44 0.42
CA LEU A 5 2.90 -1.30 0.46
C LEU A 5 2.57 0.18 0.67
N VAL A 6 1.96 0.80 -0.35
CA VAL A 6 1.50 2.19 -0.29
C VAL A 6 0.00 2.21 -0.03
N ILE A 7 -0.39 2.58 1.18
CA ILE A 7 -1.79 2.75 1.57
C ILE A 7 -2.23 4.16 1.19
N VAL A 8 -3.30 4.27 0.40
CA VAL A 8 -3.81 5.55 -0.12
C VAL A 8 -5.14 5.91 0.54
N GLY A 9 -5.26 7.15 1.02
CA GLY A 9 -6.51 7.64 1.61
C GLY A 9 -6.82 7.05 2.99
N LEU A 10 -7.99 7.40 3.55
CA LEU A 10 -8.27 7.18 4.97
C LEU A 10 -9.18 5.98 5.28
N THR A 11 -10.11 5.63 4.39
CA THR A 11 -11.22 4.71 4.67
C THR A 11 -10.75 3.40 5.31
N ASN A 12 -9.85 2.68 4.64
CA ASN A 12 -9.33 1.40 5.13
C ASN A 12 -7.93 1.50 5.74
N LYS A 13 -7.39 2.71 5.90
CA LYS A 13 -6.00 2.95 6.33
C LYS A 13 -5.63 2.16 7.58
N ARG A 14 -6.47 2.24 8.62
CA ARG A 14 -6.18 1.61 9.93
C ARG A 14 -6.25 0.09 9.82
N ALA A 15 -7.18 -0.46 9.06
CA ALA A 15 -7.32 -1.90 8.88
C ALA A 15 -6.14 -2.45 8.08
N LEU A 16 -5.83 -1.85 6.92
CA LEU A 16 -4.70 -2.23 6.07
C LEU A 16 -3.36 -2.14 6.81
N HIS A 17 -3.13 -1.05 7.54
CA HIS A 17 -1.91 -0.89 8.32
C HIS A 17 -1.77 -1.97 9.41
N ARG A 18 -2.84 -2.27 10.14
CA ARG A 18 -2.81 -3.32 11.18
C ARG A 18 -2.54 -4.70 10.58
N GLY A 19 -3.21 -5.05 9.49
CA GLY A 19 -3.00 -6.33 8.81
C GLY A 19 -1.55 -6.47 8.33
N ALA A 20 -1.06 -5.49 7.57
CA ALA A 20 0.31 -5.50 7.07
C ALA A 20 1.36 -5.51 8.19
N LEU A 21 1.14 -4.75 9.27
CA LEU A 21 2.04 -4.74 10.43
C LEU A 21 2.09 -6.11 11.12
N GLY A 22 0.94 -6.78 11.28
CA GLY A 22 0.89 -8.12 11.86
C GLY A 22 1.67 -9.15 11.04
N GLU A 23 1.59 -9.08 9.70
CA GLU A 23 2.38 -9.92 8.80
C GLU A 23 3.89 -9.66 8.96
N VAL A 24 4.31 -8.39 9.05
CA VAL A 24 5.71 -8.01 9.27
C VAL A 24 6.21 -8.49 10.63
N GLN A 25 5.44 -8.29 11.71
CA GLN A 25 5.79 -8.73 13.06
C GLN A 25 5.90 -10.24 13.19
N SER A 26 5.08 -11.00 12.45
CA SER A 26 5.15 -12.46 12.40
C SER A 26 6.33 -12.99 11.55
N GLY A 27 7.06 -12.12 10.87
CA GLY A 27 8.17 -12.49 9.98
C GLY A 27 7.73 -13.08 8.63
N ARG A 28 6.42 -13.17 8.37
CA ARG A 28 5.85 -13.66 7.10
C ARG A 28 5.99 -12.67 5.95
N SER A 29 6.17 -11.39 6.25
CA SER A 29 6.43 -10.34 5.28
C SER A 29 7.58 -9.43 5.72
N LYS A 30 8.25 -8.80 4.76
CA LYS A 30 9.27 -7.76 4.99
C LYS A 30 8.90 -6.44 4.34
N VAL A 31 7.61 -6.26 4.03
CA VAL A 31 7.12 -5.10 3.30
C VAL A 31 7.29 -3.81 4.11
N ARG A 32 7.79 -2.76 3.47
CA ARG A 32 7.78 -1.40 4.03
C ARG A 32 6.41 -0.78 3.81
N ILE A 33 5.75 -0.38 4.90
CA ILE A 33 4.41 0.21 4.87
C ILE A 33 4.55 1.74 4.81
N THR A 34 3.99 2.37 3.79
CA THR A 34 3.95 3.82 3.62
C THR A 34 2.51 4.29 3.41
N TYR A 35 2.19 5.49 3.89
CA TYR A 35 0.88 6.10 3.74
C TYR A 35 0.94 7.36 2.87
N GLN A 36 -0.04 7.53 1.98
CA GLN A 36 -0.21 8.73 1.16
C GLN A 36 -1.65 9.25 1.23
N PRO A 37 -1.87 10.55 1.43
CA PRO A 37 -3.21 11.09 1.69
C PRO A 37 -4.11 11.12 0.44
N THR A 38 -3.52 11.14 -0.75
CA THR A 38 -4.23 11.21 -2.02
C THR A 38 -3.56 10.31 -3.06
N ARG A 39 -4.30 9.99 -4.13
CA ARG A 39 -3.76 9.24 -5.27
C ARG A 39 -2.58 9.96 -5.92
N ASP A 40 -2.64 11.28 -6.07
CA ASP A 40 -1.55 12.06 -6.67
C ASP A 40 -0.28 12.04 -5.81
N ALA A 41 -0.44 12.12 -4.48
CA ALA A 41 0.68 11.96 -3.55
C ALA A 41 1.29 10.56 -3.65
N ALA A 42 0.45 9.52 -3.80
CA ALA A 42 0.90 8.15 -4.03
C ALA A 42 1.67 7.99 -5.34
N VAL A 43 1.15 8.52 -6.45
CA VAL A 43 1.84 8.49 -7.75
C VAL A 43 3.18 9.23 -7.68
N LYS A 44 3.23 10.39 -7.00
CA LYS A 44 4.49 11.12 -6.79
C LYS A 44 5.50 10.29 -5.98
N TRP A 45 5.04 9.62 -4.93
CA TRP A 45 5.89 8.76 -4.12
C TRP A 45 6.40 7.57 -4.94
N ILE A 46 5.55 6.87 -5.70
CA ILE A 46 5.93 5.74 -6.55
C ILE A 46 7.00 6.17 -7.56
N LYS A 47 6.78 7.28 -8.29
CA LYS A 47 7.75 7.80 -9.26
C LYS A 47 9.12 8.13 -8.64
N ALA A 48 9.15 8.55 -7.38
CA ALA A 48 10.39 8.87 -6.68
C ALA A 48 11.10 7.64 -6.08
N ASN A 49 10.41 6.50 -5.95
CA ASN A 49 10.92 5.32 -5.24
C ASN A 49 11.01 4.05 -6.11
N SER A 50 10.55 4.09 -7.36
CA SER A 50 10.67 2.99 -8.31
C SER A 50 11.82 3.21 -9.29
N THR A 51 12.48 2.11 -9.66
CA THR A 51 13.50 2.08 -10.72
C THR A 51 13.05 1.20 -11.88
N SER A 52 13.84 1.20 -12.96
CA SER A 52 13.63 0.31 -14.10
C SER A 52 13.66 -1.15 -13.64
N GLY A 53 12.60 -1.90 -13.95
CA GLY A 53 12.42 -3.30 -13.56
C GLY A 53 11.47 -3.52 -12.38
N ASP A 54 11.09 -2.47 -11.64
CA ASP A 54 10.05 -2.57 -10.62
C ASP A 54 8.67 -2.71 -11.25
N VAL A 55 7.80 -3.46 -10.59
CA VAL A 55 6.39 -3.64 -10.98
C VAL A 55 5.50 -3.02 -9.91
N VAL A 56 4.56 -2.20 -10.35
CA VAL A 56 3.57 -1.55 -9.47
C VAL A 56 2.20 -2.18 -9.73
N LEU A 57 1.63 -2.79 -8.70
CA LEU A 57 0.25 -3.28 -8.71
C LEU A 57 -0.66 -2.28 -8.00
N TYR A 58 -1.74 -1.87 -8.67
CA TYR A 58 -2.77 -1.03 -8.08
C TYR A 58 -4.00 -1.88 -7.77
N GLU A 59 -4.31 -2.04 -6.50
CA GLU A 59 -5.54 -2.68 -6.04
C GLU A 59 -6.44 -1.67 -5.35
N ASN A 60 -7.73 -1.75 -5.62
CA ASN A 60 -8.72 -0.90 -4.99
C ASN A 60 -9.55 -1.73 -4.02
N ASP A 61 -9.41 -1.43 -2.73
CA ASP A 61 -10.18 -2.06 -1.66
C ASP A 61 -11.48 -1.25 -1.46
N LEU A 62 -12.32 -1.19 -2.51
CA LEU A 62 -13.65 -0.61 -2.37
C LEU A 62 -14.51 -1.56 -1.51
N PRO A 63 -15.27 -1.04 -0.54
CA PRO A 63 -16.29 -1.87 0.10
C PRO A 63 -17.29 -2.37 -0.95
N ASP A 64 -17.72 -3.63 -0.83
CA ASP A 64 -18.59 -4.41 -1.74
C ASP A 64 -20.00 -3.82 -2.00
N HIS A 65 -20.24 -2.52 -1.82
CA HIS A 65 -21.58 -1.92 -1.77
C HIS A 65 -21.83 -0.76 -2.73
N TYR A 66 -21.01 -0.59 -3.77
CA TYR A 66 -21.42 0.23 -4.91
C TYR A 66 -22.13 -0.65 -5.96
N ALA A 67 -23.42 -0.92 -5.70
CA ALA A 67 -24.38 -1.45 -6.67
C ALA A 67 -25.28 -0.32 -7.17
#